data_AF-A0A6M0SI83-F1
#
_entry.id   AF-A0A6M0SI83-F1
#
_cell.length_a   1.000
_cell.length_b   1.000
_cell.length_c   1.000
_cell.angle_alpha   90.00
_cell.angle_beta   90.00
_cell.angle_gamma   90.00
#
_symmetry.space_group_name_H-M   'P 1'
#
loop_
_entity.id
_entity.type
_entity.pdbx_description
1 polymer ?
#
loop_
_entity_poly.entity_id
_entity_poly.type
_entity_poly.pdbx_seq_one_letter_code
_entity_poly.pdbx_strand_id
1 'polypeptide(L)'
;MSFWGSFLRAKFLCYGILSFFICAWLGCFGLGVRAADWRQQPCVATLGQRQILDTSAIRQSFQSISQQTFASAVLVTFPGKFAAANESLGLTFEGDTEVEQLLDAALGDEANGQRALLRSQALSILTTGAALPYEAQATQVLDATFRDSALIAYENREGVAAALGQGMIPTESYGRASQERVRFYPNRSATYGMAANLLCAASPDQTVAALVPDRVQPGTMADAPLPAREIRGVWMTNVDSQVLFSRDALETSLQRLADLNFNTVYPTVWNWGYTLYPSDVAKRTFGYQQGLYPDVDDTGERNEALEAAQGDRDMLLELISLARPLGLRVIPWFEFGFMAPADSALARSHPDWLTQKADGSTVKAEGTHNRVWLNPFHPEVQQFMLDMVSELAANYPIDGFQVDDHFGLPAVYGYDPYTVNLYRHEHNGKAPPADIHDPEWTRWRANKITDFMGRTFEVVKAQQPQAIVSVSPNPQEFAYKHFLQDWDTWVNRGYIEELIVQLYRSDLGRFVWEMNRDPAQDARRHIPTAVGVLSGLRGRPVPMARIQEQVTAVRDRAYAGVSFFFYESLWWSNTETLEQRQNSLLQIFPEKVIAPQI
;
A
#
# COMPACT_ATOMS: atom_id res chain seq x y z
N MET A 1 -11.75 -25.23 99.72
CA MET A 1 -10.87 -25.60 98.61
C MET A 1 -10.89 -24.41 97.63
N SER A 2 -10.24 -23.28 97.93
CA SER A 2 -8.78 -23.03 98.02
C SER A 2 -8.17 -23.05 96.61
N PHE A 3 -7.48 -22.06 96.06
CA PHE A 3 -6.71 -20.90 96.53
C PHE A 3 -6.83 -19.85 95.39
N TRP A 4 -7.12 -18.56 95.65
CA TRP A 4 -6.13 -17.50 95.89
C TRP A 4 -5.08 -17.38 94.75
N GLY A 5 -4.77 -16.22 94.20
CA GLY A 5 -5.01 -14.85 94.62
C GLY A 5 -4.14 -13.95 93.71
N SER A 6 -4.43 -12.65 93.60
CA SER A 6 -3.69 -11.65 94.39
C SER A 6 -2.43 -11.16 93.66
N PHE A 7 -2.08 -9.88 93.54
CA PHE A 7 -2.52 -8.59 94.05
C PHE A 7 -1.86 -7.58 93.06
N LEU A 8 -2.58 -6.61 92.47
CA LEU A 8 -2.81 -5.25 92.98
C LEU A 8 -1.56 -4.35 93.13
N ARG A 9 -1.75 -3.12 92.63
CA ARG A 9 -1.22 -1.81 93.08
C ARG A 9 0.01 -1.28 92.33
N ALA A 10 -0.16 -0.20 91.57
CA ALA A 10 -0.25 1.22 92.01
C ALA A 10 1.16 1.77 92.25
N LYS A 11 1.54 3.03 92.01
CA LYS A 11 0.90 4.29 91.64
C LYS A 11 2.10 5.28 91.60
N PHE A 12 1.89 6.47 91.03
CA PHE A 12 2.68 7.70 91.19
C PHE A 12 4.05 7.76 90.48
N LEU A 13 4.21 8.64 89.47
CA LEU A 13 4.46 10.10 89.54
C LEU A 13 5.95 10.40 89.72
N CYS A 14 6.61 10.89 88.67
CA CYS A 14 7.22 12.22 88.68
C CYS A 14 7.88 12.55 87.34
N TYR A 15 7.72 13.82 86.99
CA TYR A 15 8.23 14.51 85.83
C TYR A 15 9.76 14.57 85.80
N GLY A 16 10.29 14.55 84.58
CA GLY A 16 11.39 15.41 84.16
C GLY A 16 12.79 14.86 84.38
N ILE A 17 13.47 14.54 83.28
CA ILE A 17 14.54 15.36 82.70
C ILE A 17 15.06 14.65 81.44
N LEU A 18 15.22 15.45 80.38
CA LEU A 18 16.11 15.35 79.22
C LEU A 18 17.01 14.10 79.13
N SER A 19 17.39 13.56 77.99
CA SER A 19 17.18 13.77 76.56
C SER A 19 18.14 12.75 75.91
N PHE A 20 17.89 12.43 74.65
CA PHE A 20 18.79 11.73 73.74
C PHE A 20 18.95 10.20 73.91
N PHE A 21 18.73 9.52 72.77
CA PHE A 21 19.05 8.12 72.44
C PHE A 21 18.13 7.01 72.98
N ILE A 22 17.14 6.59 72.18
CA ILE A 22 17.17 5.31 71.42
C ILE A 22 15.76 5.02 70.87
N CYS A 23 15.69 5.07 69.55
CA CYS A 23 14.65 4.45 68.74
C CYS A 23 14.93 2.93 68.70
N ALA A 24 14.01 2.09 69.16
CA ALA A 24 13.86 0.69 68.72
C ALA A 24 12.77 -0.02 69.54
N TRP A 25 11.51 0.08 69.09
CA TRP A 25 10.59 -1.05 68.91
C TRP A 25 9.17 -0.49 68.72
N LEU A 26 8.50 -0.97 67.67
CA LEU A 26 7.12 -0.67 67.25
C LEU A 26 6.93 0.65 66.48
N GLY A 27 6.99 0.56 65.14
CA GLY A 27 6.36 1.58 64.30
C GLY A 27 7.05 1.94 62.99
N CYS A 28 7.55 0.97 62.20
CA CYS A 28 7.82 1.20 60.77
C CYS A 28 6.98 0.23 59.94
N PHE A 29 5.69 0.53 59.79
CA PHE A 29 5.02 0.20 58.53
C PHE A 29 5.71 1.04 57.46
N GLY A 30 6.51 0.39 56.63
CA GLY A 30 6.98 0.96 55.38
C GLY A 30 5.79 1.29 54.52
N LEU A 31 5.35 2.55 54.58
CA LEU A 31 4.56 3.18 53.54
C LEU A 31 5.42 3.20 52.27
N GLY A 32 5.36 2.10 51.51
CA GLY A 32 5.67 2.15 50.10
C GLY A 32 4.82 3.24 49.48
N VAL A 33 5.47 4.16 48.77
CA VAL A 33 4.85 5.22 47.96
C VAL A 33 3.70 4.61 47.15
N ARG A 34 2.47 4.75 47.64
CA ARG A 34 1.28 4.52 46.83
C ARG A 34 1.34 5.56 45.71
N ALA A 35 1.22 5.11 44.46
CA ALA A 35 1.20 5.94 43.27
C ALA A 35 0.39 7.21 43.56
N ALA A 36 1.03 8.39 43.45
CA ALA A 36 0.32 9.65 43.40
C ALA A 36 -0.79 9.53 42.35
N ASP A 37 -2.00 10.03 42.66
CA ASP A 37 -3.09 10.06 41.69
C ASP A 37 -2.55 10.70 40.41
N TRP A 38 -2.42 9.92 39.33
CA TRP A 38 -1.76 10.35 38.09
C TRP A 38 -2.43 11.61 37.51
N ARG A 39 -3.69 11.87 37.90
CA ARG A 39 -4.47 13.07 37.56
C ARG A 39 -3.90 14.36 38.16
N GLN A 40 -2.96 14.25 39.10
CA GLN A 40 -2.23 15.37 39.71
C GLN A 40 -0.84 15.58 39.11
N GLN A 41 -0.50 14.86 38.03
CA GLN A 41 0.79 15.03 37.39
C GLN A 41 0.91 16.38 36.66
N PRO A 42 2.14 16.94 36.59
CA PRO A 42 2.41 18.19 35.87
C PRO A 42 1.87 18.23 34.44
N CYS A 43 1.86 17.09 33.74
CA CYS A 43 1.30 17.00 32.41
C CYS A 43 -0.20 17.32 32.38
N VAL A 44 -1.00 16.68 33.23
CA VAL A 44 -2.46 16.88 33.30
C VAL A 44 -2.79 18.32 33.69
N ALA A 45 -2.01 18.91 34.59
CA ALA A 45 -2.13 20.32 34.92
C ALA A 45 -1.88 21.22 33.71
N THR A 46 -0.87 20.90 32.89
CA THR A 46 -0.54 21.63 31.66
C THR A 46 -1.65 21.51 30.61
N LEU A 47 -2.20 20.32 30.42
CA LEU A 47 -3.35 20.11 29.52
C LEU A 47 -4.54 21.00 29.90
N GLY A 48 -4.80 21.15 31.21
CA GLY A 48 -5.83 22.05 31.72
C GLY A 48 -5.52 23.54 31.53
N GLN A 49 -4.30 23.95 31.89
CA GLN A 49 -3.87 25.34 31.78
C GLN A 49 -3.90 25.85 30.33
N ARG A 50 -3.58 24.97 29.37
CA ARG A 50 -3.64 25.26 27.94
C ARG A 50 -5.03 25.03 27.32
N GLN A 51 -6.02 24.68 28.13
CA GLN A 51 -7.39 24.39 27.69
C GLN A 51 -7.47 23.29 26.61
N ILE A 52 -6.52 22.35 26.63
CA ILE A 52 -6.47 21.20 25.71
C ILE A 52 -7.54 20.17 26.09
N LEU A 53 -7.70 19.92 27.39
CA LEU A 53 -8.75 19.07 27.95
C LEU A 53 -9.31 19.66 29.25
N ASP A 54 -10.59 19.46 29.51
CA ASP A 54 -11.23 19.88 30.76
C ASP A 54 -10.75 19.03 31.94
N THR A 55 -9.98 19.65 32.84
CA THR A 55 -9.46 18.98 34.05
C THR A 55 -10.54 18.52 35.02
N SER A 56 -11.72 19.16 35.02
CA SER A 56 -12.85 18.73 35.84
C SER A 56 -13.39 17.38 35.34
N ALA A 57 -13.46 17.21 34.02
CA ALA A 57 -13.83 15.96 33.35
C ALA A 57 -12.75 14.87 33.53
N ILE A 58 -11.45 15.22 33.46
CA ILE A 58 -10.35 14.27 33.73
C ILE A 58 -10.43 13.71 35.15
N ARG A 59 -10.77 14.56 36.13
CA ARG A 59 -10.96 14.13 37.54
C ARG A 59 -12.16 13.21 37.69
N GLN A 60 -13.16 13.30 36.83
CA GLN A 60 -14.32 12.41 36.74
C GLN A 60 -14.04 11.26 35.75
N SER A 61 -13.19 10.29 36.15
CA SER A 61 -12.56 9.29 35.27
C SER A 61 -13.45 8.41 34.39
N PHE A 62 -14.76 8.47 34.54
CA PHE A 62 -15.72 7.67 33.76
C PHE A 62 -16.45 8.47 32.68
N GLN A 63 -16.24 9.80 32.61
CA GLN A 63 -16.84 10.61 31.57
C GLN A 63 -16.22 10.27 30.21
N SER A 64 -17.07 9.87 29.27
CA SER A 64 -16.65 9.58 27.90
C SER A 64 -16.31 10.87 27.16
N ILE A 65 -15.34 10.80 26.26
CA ILE A 65 -14.96 11.90 25.37
C ILE A 65 -15.50 11.64 23.96
N SER A 66 -15.86 12.69 23.22
CA SER A 66 -16.25 12.56 21.81
C SER A 66 -15.04 12.56 20.87
N GLN A 67 -15.25 12.07 19.65
CA GLN A 67 -14.23 12.07 18.61
C GLN A 67 -13.69 13.48 18.33
N GLN A 68 -14.57 14.47 18.12
CA GLN A 68 -14.17 15.85 17.81
C GLN A 68 -13.35 16.50 18.94
N THR A 69 -13.75 16.30 20.20
CA THR A 69 -13.03 16.88 21.33
C THR A 69 -11.62 16.32 21.44
N PHE A 70 -11.45 15.01 21.24
CA PHE A 70 -10.13 14.39 21.28
C PHE A 70 -9.27 14.77 20.08
N ALA A 71 -9.82 14.78 18.86
CA ALA A 71 -9.11 15.22 17.66
C ALA A 71 -8.61 16.67 17.77
N SER A 72 -9.46 17.57 18.28
CA SER A 72 -9.04 18.94 18.60
C SER A 72 -7.90 18.99 19.61
N ALA A 73 -7.97 18.19 20.68
CA ALA A 73 -6.90 18.12 21.68
C ALA A 73 -5.57 17.60 21.09
N VAL A 74 -5.62 16.64 20.16
CA VAL A 74 -4.46 16.13 19.43
C VAL A 74 -3.83 17.23 18.57
N LEU A 75 -4.61 17.94 17.75
CA LEU A 75 -4.09 19.01 16.88
C LEU A 75 -3.46 20.16 17.67
N VAL A 76 -4.03 20.53 18.82
CA VAL A 76 -3.44 21.55 19.71
C VAL A 76 -2.14 21.04 20.35
N THR A 77 -2.06 19.74 20.66
CA THR A 77 -0.87 19.13 21.25
C THR A 77 0.26 18.98 20.23
N PHE A 78 -0.06 18.69 18.96
CA PHE A 78 0.88 18.45 17.87
C PHE A 78 0.67 19.44 16.70
N PRO A 79 0.86 20.75 16.93
CA PRO A 79 0.49 21.76 15.95
C PRO A 79 1.26 21.59 14.64
N GLY A 80 0.53 21.52 13.53
CA GLY A 80 1.06 21.43 12.16
C GLY A 80 1.66 20.08 11.77
N LYS A 81 1.72 19.08 12.66
CA LYS A 81 2.28 17.75 12.34
C LYS A 81 1.44 17.00 11.30
N PHE A 82 0.14 16.94 11.52
CA PHE A 82 -0.82 16.33 10.59
C PHE A 82 -0.77 16.99 9.21
N ALA A 83 -0.93 18.32 9.15
CA ALA A 83 -0.89 19.07 7.90
C ALA A 83 0.43 18.88 7.14
N ALA A 84 1.58 18.98 7.82
CA ALA A 84 2.88 18.80 7.18
C ALA A 84 3.10 17.36 6.66
N ALA A 85 2.63 16.35 7.40
CA ALA A 85 2.70 14.96 6.96
C ALA A 85 1.86 14.76 5.70
N ASN A 86 0.61 15.24 5.68
CA ASN A 86 -0.26 15.10 4.52
C ASN A 86 0.26 15.86 3.30
N GLU A 87 0.77 17.08 3.48
CA GLU A 87 1.41 17.84 2.40
C GLU A 87 2.59 17.06 1.81
N SER A 88 3.45 16.50 2.66
CA SER A 88 4.61 15.70 2.21
C SER A 88 4.22 14.43 1.45
N LEU A 89 3.04 13.88 1.74
CA LEU A 89 2.49 12.67 1.14
C LEU A 89 1.54 12.96 -0.03
N GLY A 90 1.26 14.23 -0.33
CA GLY A 90 0.28 14.62 -1.35
C GLY A 90 -1.15 14.17 -1.01
N LEU A 91 -1.48 14.09 0.28
CA LEU A 91 -2.74 13.60 0.81
C LEU A 91 -3.75 14.74 1.03
N THR A 92 -4.99 14.49 0.67
CA THR A 92 -6.14 15.37 0.96
C THR A 92 -7.27 14.54 1.56
N PHE A 93 -8.00 15.12 2.52
CA PHE A 93 -9.07 14.46 3.26
C PHE A 93 -10.32 15.35 3.26
N GLU A 94 -11.49 14.74 3.45
CA GLU A 94 -12.77 15.46 3.48
C GLU A 94 -12.93 16.27 4.78
N GLY A 95 -13.65 17.40 4.71
CA GLY A 95 -13.98 18.24 5.86
C GLY A 95 -13.59 19.72 5.71
N ASP A 96 -14.41 20.59 6.31
CA ASP A 96 -14.25 22.05 6.26
C ASP A 96 -13.21 22.54 7.29
N THR A 97 -12.91 21.71 8.29
CA THR A 97 -11.96 22.01 9.36
C THR A 97 -10.85 20.98 9.46
N GLU A 98 -9.68 21.37 9.98
CA GLU A 98 -8.55 20.43 10.20
C GLU A 98 -8.94 19.29 11.16
N VAL A 99 -9.88 19.53 12.08
CA VAL A 99 -10.43 18.49 12.98
C VAL A 99 -11.21 17.44 12.19
N GLU A 100 -12.07 17.86 11.26
CA GLU A 100 -12.83 16.94 10.40
C GLU A 100 -11.91 16.17 9.47
N GLN A 101 -10.91 16.84 8.87
CA GLN A 101 -9.89 16.19 8.04
C GLN A 101 -9.08 15.15 8.82
N LEU A 102 -8.73 15.43 10.08
CA LEU A 102 -8.07 14.45 10.94
C LEU A 102 -8.99 13.27 11.25
N LEU A 103 -10.28 13.51 11.49
CA LEU A 103 -11.24 12.43 11.75
C LEU A 103 -11.43 11.55 10.52
N ASP A 104 -11.59 12.16 9.33
CA ASP A 104 -11.67 11.45 8.06
C ASP A 104 -10.40 10.63 7.80
N ALA A 105 -9.23 11.24 7.94
CA ALA A 105 -7.95 10.55 7.77
C ALA A 105 -7.73 9.37 8.74
N ALA A 106 -8.19 9.49 9.98
CA ALA A 106 -7.97 8.49 11.02
C ALA A 106 -9.04 7.39 11.05
N LEU A 107 -10.28 7.71 10.67
CA LEU A 107 -11.45 6.85 10.91
C LEU A 107 -12.28 6.54 9.65
N GLY A 108 -12.06 7.25 8.54
CA GLY A 108 -12.88 7.11 7.32
C GLY A 108 -14.37 7.25 7.61
N ASP A 109 -15.17 6.31 7.10
CA ASP A 109 -16.64 6.29 7.25
C ASP A 109 -17.14 6.28 8.71
N GLU A 110 -16.31 5.89 9.68
CA GLU A 110 -16.66 5.90 11.10
C GLU A 110 -16.48 7.29 11.75
N ALA A 111 -16.00 8.29 11.00
CA ALA A 111 -15.84 9.67 11.43
C ALA A 111 -17.20 10.33 11.70
N ASN A 112 -17.48 10.61 12.98
CA ASN A 112 -18.61 11.39 13.43
C ASN A 112 -18.23 12.14 14.71
N GLY A 113 -17.99 13.45 14.57
CA GLY A 113 -17.44 14.28 15.65
C GLY A 113 -18.20 14.23 16.98
N GLN A 114 -19.52 13.98 16.96
CA GLN A 114 -20.37 13.92 18.15
C GLN A 114 -20.43 12.55 18.81
N ARG A 115 -19.96 11.50 18.11
CA ARG A 115 -19.97 10.13 18.63
C ARG A 115 -18.98 9.98 19.78
N ALA A 116 -19.33 9.14 20.74
CA ALA A 116 -18.40 8.73 21.79
C ALA A 116 -17.20 8.02 21.17
N LEU A 117 -16.00 8.46 21.55
CA LEU A 117 -14.75 7.93 21.02
C LEU A 117 -14.50 6.52 21.55
N LEU A 118 -14.12 5.57 20.69
CA LEU A 118 -13.65 4.25 21.11
C LEU A 118 -12.15 4.26 21.44
N ARG A 119 -11.69 3.30 22.25
CA ARG A 119 -10.27 3.20 22.63
C ARG A 119 -9.34 3.01 21.45
N SER A 120 -9.72 2.16 20.49
CA SER A 120 -8.94 1.95 19.25
C SER A 120 -8.90 3.24 18.41
N GLN A 121 -10.05 3.88 18.21
CA GLN A 121 -10.17 5.15 17.49
C GLN A 121 -9.33 6.26 18.13
N ALA A 122 -9.24 6.31 19.46
CA ALA A 122 -8.39 7.27 20.15
C ALA A 122 -6.90 7.11 19.77
N LEU A 123 -6.43 5.88 19.57
CA LEU A 123 -5.06 5.65 19.11
C LEU A 123 -4.90 6.06 17.65
N SER A 124 -5.84 5.70 16.77
CA SER A 124 -5.83 6.13 15.36
C SER A 124 -5.77 7.64 15.21
N ILE A 125 -6.65 8.39 15.90
CA ILE A 125 -6.65 9.86 15.86
C ILE A 125 -5.32 10.42 16.37
N LEU A 126 -4.80 9.88 17.49
CA LEU A 126 -3.54 10.34 18.06
C LEU A 126 -2.37 10.11 17.09
N THR A 127 -2.25 8.91 16.53
CA THR A 127 -1.12 8.54 15.68
C THR A 127 -1.14 9.29 14.36
N THR A 128 -2.32 9.45 13.77
CA THR A 128 -2.50 10.24 12.54
C THR A 128 -2.21 11.72 12.81
N GLY A 129 -2.75 12.28 13.89
CA GLY A 129 -2.56 13.70 14.21
C GLY A 129 -1.13 14.05 14.62
N ALA A 130 -0.44 13.12 15.29
CA ALA A 130 0.97 13.26 15.67
C ALA A 130 1.95 12.84 14.56
N ALA A 131 1.45 12.34 13.42
CA ALA A 131 2.23 11.83 12.29
C ALA A 131 3.26 10.76 12.70
N LEU A 132 2.81 9.76 13.45
CA LEU A 132 3.66 8.65 13.88
C LEU A 132 3.88 7.63 12.75
N PRO A 133 5.06 7.00 12.67
CA PRO A 133 5.35 6.01 11.64
C PRO A 133 4.49 4.75 11.84
N TYR A 134 4.07 4.14 10.73
CA TYR A 134 3.41 2.83 10.75
C TYR A 134 4.38 1.69 11.00
N GLU A 135 3.82 0.59 11.51
CA GLU A 135 4.52 -0.66 11.73
C GLU A 135 4.29 -1.60 10.54
N ALA A 136 5.36 -2.16 9.97
CA ALA A 136 5.23 -3.13 8.87
C ALA A 136 4.38 -4.35 9.31
N GLN A 137 4.56 -4.80 10.55
CA GLN A 137 3.91 -5.99 11.14
C GLN A 137 2.78 -5.63 12.10
N ALA A 138 1.95 -4.66 11.72
CA ALA A 138 0.89 -4.14 12.58
C ALA A 138 -0.04 -5.24 13.11
N THR A 139 -0.44 -6.19 12.26
CA THR A 139 -1.35 -7.26 12.66
C THR A 139 -0.68 -8.23 13.63
N GLN A 140 0.52 -8.70 13.30
CA GLN A 140 1.26 -9.65 14.12
C GLN A 140 1.63 -9.07 15.49
N VAL A 141 2.09 -7.82 15.56
CA VAL A 141 2.48 -7.21 16.84
C VAL A 141 1.26 -7.02 17.75
N LEU A 142 0.10 -6.67 17.20
CA LEU A 142 -1.14 -6.57 17.96
C LEU A 142 -1.61 -7.92 18.49
N ASP A 143 -1.53 -8.97 17.67
CA ASP A 143 -1.93 -10.32 18.06
C ASP A 143 -0.99 -10.92 19.11
N ALA A 144 0.31 -10.62 19.03
CA ALA A 144 1.30 -11.00 20.03
C ALA A 144 1.08 -10.26 21.37
N THR A 145 0.54 -9.05 21.32
CA THR A 145 0.42 -8.18 22.50
C THR A 145 -0.93 -8.32 23.22
N PHE A 146 -2.03 -8.29 22.46
CA PHE A 146 -3.39 -8.17 23.00
C PHE A 146 -4.19 -9.46 22.86
N ARG A 147 -4.88 -9.86 23.93
CA ARG A 147 -5.80 -11.02 23.94
C ARG A 147 -7.03 -10.82 23.08
N ASP A 148 -7.44 -9.57 22.94
CA ASP A 148 -8.63 -9.10 22.25
C ASP A 148 -8.26 -8.32 20.98
N SER A 149 -7.10 -8.60 20.38
CA SER A 149 -6.63 -7.98 19.13
C SER A 149 -7.61 -8.17 17.97
N ALA A 150 -8.35 -9.29 17.95
CA ALA A 150 -9.39 -9.57 16.97
C ALA A 150 -10.61 -8.62 17.07
N LEU A 151 -10.77 -7.89 18.18
CA LEU A 151 -11.80 -6.86 18.33
C LEU A 151 -11.32 -5.48 17.87
N ILE A 152 -10.03 -5.31 17.53
CA ILE A 152 -9.52 -4.08 16.94
C ILE A 152 -9.96 -4.09 15.48
N ALA A 153 -10.90 -3.21 15.13
CA ALA A 153 -11.37 -3.06 13.77
C ALA A 153 -10.21 -2.77 12.81
N TYR A 154 -10.33 -3.27 11.57
CA TYR A 154 -9.25 -3.31 10.59
C TYR A 154 -8.65 -1.92 10.35
N GLU A 155 -9.51 -0.93 10.13
CA GLU A 155 -9.20 0.48 9.90
C GLU A 155 -8.44 1.13 11.06
N ASN A 156 -8.50 0.56 12.27
CA ASN A 156 -7.81 1.07 13.45
C ASN A 156 -6.51 0.32 13.77
N ARG A 157 -6.20 -0.80 13.09
CA ARG A 157 -5.01 -1.61 13.43
C ARG A 157 -3.72 -0.82 13.30
N GLU A 158 -3.59 -0.03 12.24
CA GLU A 158 -2.36 0.75 11.98
C GLU A 158 -2.08 1.75 13.09
N GLY A 159 -3.10 2.51 13.50
CA GLY A 159 -2.95 3.50 14.58
C GLY A 159 -2.66 2.86 15.92
N VAL A 160 -3.33 1.75 16.24
CA VAL A 160 -3.07 1.02 17.49
C VAL A 160 -1.65 0.43 17.50
N ALA A 161 -1.20 -0.13 16.37
CA ALA A 161 0.15 -0.70 16.25
C ALA A 161 1.23 0.38 16.32
N ALA A 162 1.06 1.50 15.63
CA ALA A 162 1.98 2.64 15.71
C ALA A 162 2.08 3.19 17.14
N ALA A 163 0.95 3.34 17.84
CA ALA A 163 0.96 3.75 19.25
C ALA A 163 1.65 2.73 20.15
N LEU A 164 1.48 1.43 19.88
CA LEU A 164 2.15 0.36 20.61
C LEU A 164 3.67 0.37 20.38
N GLY A 165 4.12 0.52 19.13
CA GLY A 165 5.53 0.57 18.76
C GLY A 165 6.26 1.78 19.37
N GLN A 166 5.57 2.92 19.48
CA GLN A 166 6.06 4.10 20.20
C GLN A 166 5.89 4.01 21.72
N GLY A 167 5.39 2.87 22.23
CA GLY A 167 5.16 2.62 23.63
C GLY A 167 4.25 3.68 24.26
N MET A 168 3.17 4.09 23.61
CA MET A 168 2.27 5.16 24.08
C MET A 168 1.04 4.62 24.82
N ILE A 169 0.81 3.31 24.81
CA ILE A 169 -0.38 2.70 25.39
C ILE A 169 -0.17 2.47 26.90
N PRO A 170 -0.87 3.18 27.80
CA PRO A 170 -0.73 2.99 29.24
C PRO A 170 -1.35 1.66 29.68
N THR A 171 -0.78 1.02 30.70
CA THR A 171 -1.40 -0.14 31.35
C THR A 171 -2.53 0.31 32.26
N GLU A 172 -3.72 -0.28 32.13
CA GLU A 172 -4.75 -0.09 33.16
C GLU A 172 -4.48 -1.00 34.35
N SER A 173 -4.53 -0.45 35.57
CA SER A 173 -4.00 -1.03 36.81
C SER A 173 -4.65 -2.34 37.32
N TYR A 174 -5.41 -3.06 36.51
CA TYR A 174 -6.04 -4.35 36.86
C TYR A 174 -5.56 -5.47 35.96
N GLY A 175 -4.29 -5.82 36.09
CA GLY A 175 -3.68 -6.92 35.36
C GLY A 175 -2.24 -7.23 35.76
N ARG A 176 -1.81 -6.88 36.98
CA ARG A 176 -0.54 -7.39 37.51
C ARG A 176 -0.75 -8.76 38.14
N ALA A 177 -0.90 -9.79 37.31
CA ALA A 177 -0.63 -11.16 37.70
C ALA A 177 -0.43 -12.07 36.47
N SER A 178 0.77 -12.63 36.37
CA SER A 178 1.20 -13.73 35.49
C SER A 178 1.32 -13.42 33.99
N GLN A 179 2.06 -14.29 33.29
CA GLN A 179 2.58 -14.21 31.92
C GLN A 179 1.51 -14.17 30.80
N GLU A 180 0.42 -13.44 31.03
CA GLU A 180 -0.75 -13.40 30.18
C GLU A 180 -0.75 -12.12 29.30
N ARG A 181 -1.00 -12.27 27.99
CA ARG A 181 -1.23 -11.14 27.05
C ARG A 181 -2.22 -10.11 27.63
N VAL A 182 -2.00 -8.82 27.36
CA VAL A 182 -2.79 -7.70 27.92
C VAL A 182 -4.18 -7.65 27.24
N ARG A 183 -5.22 -7.14 27.91
CA ARG A 183 -6.51 -6.80 27.26
C ARG A 183 -6.58 -5.29 26.97
N PHE A 184 -6.89 -4.92 25.73
CA PHE A 184 -6.95 -3.53 25.29
C PHE A 184 -8.35 -2.90 25.41
N TYR A 185 -9.40 -3.71 25.26
CA TYR A 185 -10.81 -3.32 25.20
C TYR A 185 -11.15 -2.33 24.08
N PRO A 186 -10.78 -2.59 22.81
CA PRO A 186 -10.83 -1.60 21.72
C PRO A 186 -12.19 -0.89 21.56
N ASN A 187 -13.29 -1.62 21.78
CA ASN A 187 -14.65 -1.13 21.58
C ASN A 187 -15.28 -0.45 22.81
N ARG A 188 -14.51 -0.28 23.89
CA ARG A 188 -14.96 0.49 25.06
C ARG A 188 -14.85 1.99 24.73
N SER A 189 -15.75 2.80 25.28
CA SER A 189 -15.61 4.25 25.18
C SER A 189 -14.33 4.73 25.89
N ALA A 190 -13.57 5.57 25.21
CA ALA A 190 -12.46 6.31 25.76
C ALA A 190 -12.99 7.39 26.73
N THR A 191 -12.27 7.61 27.82
CA THR A 191 -12.60 8.63 28.82
C THR A 191 -11.65 9.80 28.72
N TYR A 192 -12.02 10.95 29.29
CA TYR A 192 -11.09 12.08 29.45
C TYR A 192 -9.80 11.67 30.17
N GLY A 193 -9.89 10.71 31.09
CA GLY A 193 -8.73 10.17 31.79
C GLY A 193 -7.77 9.44 30.83
N MET A 194 -8.30 8.56 29.98
CA MET A 194 -7.49 7.89 28.96
C MET A 194 -6.91 8.88 27.95
N ALA A 195 -7.72 9.83 27.47
CA ALA A 195 -7.29 10.86 26.54
C ALA A 195 -6.10 11.66 27.08
N ALA A 196 -6.18 12.11 28.33
CA ALA A 196 -5.08 12.83 28.99
C ALA A 196 -3.82 11.96 29.10
N ASN A 197 -3.95 10.68 29.50
CA ASN A 197 -2.80 9.78 29.57
C ASN A 197 -2.14 9.56 28.21
N LEU A 198 -2.92 9.41 27.14
CA LEU A 198 -2.41 9.24 25.79
C LEU A 198 -1.64 10.47 25.31
N LEU A 199 -2.22 11.67 25.48
CA LEU A 199 -1.55 12.92 25.11
C LEU A 199 -0.26 13.14 25.91
N CYS A 200 -0.27 12.81 27.22
CA CYS A 200 0.92 12.87 28.06
C CYS A 200 1.99 11.85 27.63
N ALA A 201 1.59 10.62 27.31
CA ALA A 201 2.52 9.57 26.89
C ALA A 201 3.17 9.87 25.54
N ALA A 202 2.44 10.55 24.66
CA ALA A 202 2.88 11.00 23.34
C ALA A 202 3.61 12.36 23.35
N SER A 203 3.79 12.98 24.52
CA SER A 203 4.46 14.27 24.63
C SER A 203 5.87 14.23 24.01
N PRO A 204 6.25 15.20 23.18
CA PRO A 204 7.61 15.29 22.65
C PRO A 204 8.65 15.58 23.76
N ASP A 205 8.22 16.16 24.88
CA ASP A 205 9.06 16.27 26.08
C ASP A 205 9.12 14.91 26.79
N GLN A 206 10.28 14.27 26.71
CA GLN A 206 10.55 12.97 27.33
C GLN A 206 10.40 12.98 28.86
N THR A 207 10.62 14.12 29.49
CA THR A 207 10.41 14.29 30.94
C THR A 207 8.92 14.17 31.27
N VAL A 208 8.07 14.79 30.44
CA VAL A 208 6.61 14.73 30.56
C VAL A 208 6.10 13.34 30.21
N ALA A 209 6.62 12.74 29.14
CA ALA A 209 6.26 11.39 28.71
C ALA A 209 6.59 10.36 29.81
N ALA A 210 7.74 10.47 30.45
CA ALA A 210 8.18 9.60 31.54
C ALA A 210 7.29 9.69 32.80
N LEU A 211 6.46 10.73 32.93
CA LEU A 211 5.51 10.83 34.03
C LEU A 211 4.41 9.77 33.94
N VAL A 212 4.03 9.31 32.74
CA VAL A 212 3.04 8.25 32.57
C VAL A 212 3.68 6.89 32.90
N PRO A 213 3.39 6.30 34.08
CA PRO A 213 4.04 5.06 34.51
C PRO A 213 3.44 3.86 33.77
N ASP A 214 4.21 2.77 33.69
CA ASP A 214 3.80 1.45 33.21
C ASP A 214 3.06 1.45 31.85
N ARG A 215 3.82 1.25 30.77
CA ARG A 215 3.30 1.20 29.41
C ARG A 215 3.28 -0.22 28.87
N VAL A 216 2.28 -0.54 28.05
CA VAL A 216 2.19 -1.83 27.37
C VAL A 216 3.42 -1.96 26.48
N GLN A 217 4.17 -3.05 26.68
CA GLN A 217 5.29 -3.40 25.81
C GLN A 217 4.78 -4.27 24.66
N PRO A 218 5.32 -4.10 23.45
CA PRO A 218 5.05 -5.03 22.36
C PRO A 218 5.36 -6.47 22.79
N GLY A 219 4.42 -7.38 22.52
CA GLY A 219 4.63 -8.81 22.72
C GLY A 219 5.70 -9.35 21.77
N THR A 220 6.33 -10.45 22.15
CA THR A 220 7.25 -11.17 21.26
C THR A 220 6.46 -11.81 20.13
N MET A 221 6.68 -11.35 18.90
CA MET A 221 6.10 -11.96 17.71
C MET A 221 6.74 -13.34 17.50
N ALA A 222 5.91 -14.34 17.25
CA ALA A 222 6.39 -15.61 16.72
C ALA A 222 6.67 -15.44 15.24
N ASP A 223 7.63 -16.21 14.71
CA ASP A 223 7.82 -16.29 13.26
C ASP A 223 6.52 -16.78 12.62
N ALA A 224 5.90 -15.95 11.78
CA ALA A 224 4.75 -16.35 11.01
C ALA A 224 5.16 -17.44 10.01
N PRO A 225 4.37 -18.52 9.87
CA PRO A 225 4.63 -19.51 8.84
C PRO A 225 4.56 -18.83 7.47
N LEU A 226 5.46 -19.23 6.57
CA LEU A 226 5.45 -18.71 5.21
C LEU A 226 4.13 -19.07 4.50
N PRO A 227 3.63 -18.21 3.60
CA PRO A 227 2.43 -18.53 2.84
C PRO A 227 2.67 -19.78 1.99
N ALA A 228 1.77 -20.75 2.08
CA ALA A 228 1.84 -21.96 1.25
C ALA A 228 1.69 -21.65 -0.25
N ARG A 229 1.07 -20.51 -0.58
CA ARG A 229 0.92 -19.96 -1.93
C ARG A 229 1.21 -18.47 -1.89
N GLU A 230 2.03 -17.99 -2.82
CA GLU A 230 2.44 -16.60 -2.88
C GLU A 230 2.85 -16.25 -4.31
N ILE A 231 2.35 -15.13 -4.86
CA ILE A 231 2.89 -14.57 -6.10
C ILE A 231 4.28 -14.02 -5.79
N ARG A 232 5.29 -14.48 -6.53
CA ARG A 232 6.66 -13.96 -6.49
C ARG A 232 7.05 -13.62 -7.91
N GLY A 233 6.70 -12.41 -8.30
CA GLY A 233 6.75 -11.94 -9.66
C GLY A 233 7.89 -10.98 -9.95
N VAL A 234 8.33 -10.93 -11.21
CA VAL A 234 9.28 -9.93 -11.70
C VAL A 234 8.88 -9.51 -13.11
N TRP A 235 8.76 -8.20 -13.34
CA TRP A 235 8.63 -7.65 -14.70
C TRP A 235 9.98 -7.69 -15.42
N MET A 236 9.98 -8.05 -16.70
CA MET A 236 11.17 -8.10 -17.55
C MET A 236 10.97 -7.16 -18.74
N THR A 237 11.71 -6.06 -18.78
CA THR A 237 11.54 -4.97 -19.76
C THR A 237 12.61 -5.03 -20.85
N ASN A 238 12.41 -4.29 -21.94
CA ASN A 238 13.44 -3.95 -22.94
C ASN A 238 13.95 -2.50 -22.81
N VAL A 239 13.54 -1.80 -21.74
CA VAL A 239 13.94 -0.43 -21.42
C VAL A 239 14.65 -0.45 -20.08
N ASP A 240 15.79 0.24 -19.99
CA ASP A 240 16.66 0.21 -18.80
C ASP A 240 17.12 -1.20 -18.39
N SER A 241 17.08 -2.12 -19.36
CA SER A 241 17.23 -3.55 -19.19
C SER A 241 18.01 -4.17 -20.33
N GLN A 242 18.72 -5.27 -20.04
CA GLN A 242 19.37 -6.09 -21.05
C GLN A 242 18.78 -7.51 -21.10
N VAL A 243 17.86 -7.85 -20.20
CA VAL A 243 17.44 -9.23 -19.95
C VAL A 243 16.80 -9.91 -21.17
N LEU A 244 16.12 -9.15 -22.03
CA LEU A 244 15.41 -9.70 -23.19
C LEU A 244 16.28 -9.81 -24.45
N PHE A 245 17.48 -9.20 -24.46
CA PHE A 245 18.26 -8.98 -25.69
C PHE A 245 19.13 -10.15 -26.15
N SER A 246 19.24 -11.23 -25.37
CA SER A 246 19.91 -12.45 -25.83
C SER A 246 19.41 -13.69 -25.10
N ARG A 247 19.62 -14.85 -25.71
CA ARG A 247 19.32 -16.14 -25.10
C ARG A 247 20.08 -16.35 -23.80
N ASP A 248 21.39 -16.08 -23.81
CA ASP A 248 22.25 -16.24 -22.64
C ASP A 248 21.80 -15.35 -21.47
N ALA A 249 21.37 -14.12 -21.77
CA ALA A 249 20.80 -13.21 -20.78
C ALA A 249 19.50 -13.77 -20.21
N LEU A 250 18.58 -14.27 -21.05
CA LEU A 250 17.34 -14.91 -20.60
C LEU A 250 17.63 -16.14 -19.71
N GLU A 251 18.47 -17.06 -20.17
CA GLU A 251 18.78 -18.30 -19.46
C GLU A 251 19.39 -18.02 -18.09
N THR A 252 20.41 -17.16 -18.04
CA THR A 252 21.07 -16.78 -16.78
C THR A 252 20.09 -16.11 -15.82
N SER A 253 19.19 -15.28 -16.34
CA SER A 253 18.27 -14.47 -15.54
C SER A 253 17.11 -15.29 -14.99
N LEU A 254 16.51 -16.14 -15.81
CA LEU A 254 15.45 -17.05 -15.40
C LEU A 254 15.98 -18.08 -14.39
N GLN A 255 17.18 -18.63 -14.60
CA GLN A 255 17.82 -19.52 -13.64
C GLN A 255 18.04 -18.82 -12.30
N ARG A 256 18.57 -17.58 -12.32
CA ARG A 256 18.75 -16.78 -11.10
C ARG A 256 17.44 -16.57 -10.35
N LEU A 257 16.35 -16.22 -11.05
CA LEU A 257 15.04 -16.03 -10.44
C LEU A 257 14.51 -17.34 -9.82
N ALA A 258 14.66 -18.47 -10.53
CA ALA A 258 14.26 -19.78 -10.02
C ALA A 258 15.06 -20.23 -8.79
N ASP A 259 16.37 -19.94 -8.75
CA ASP A 259 17.25 -20.21 -7.61
C ASP A 259 16.91 -19.33 -6.40
N LEU A 260 16.37 -18.14 -6.64
CA LEU A 260 15.85 -17.21 -5.63
C LEU A 260 14.37 -17.45 -5.28
N ASN A 261 13.81 -18.59 -5.70
CA ASN A 261 12.45 -19.03 -5.39
C ASN A 261 11.34 -18.08 -5.88
N PHE A 262 11.59 -17.33 -6.95
CA PHE A 262 10.54 -16.68 -7.75
C PHE A 262 9.75 -17.73 -8.54
N ASN A 263 8.50 -17.41 -8.90
CA ASN A 263 7.60 -18.34 -9.57
C ASN A 263 6.84 -17.74 -10.76
N THR A 264 6.99 -16.44 -11.02
CA THR A 264 6.27 -15.75 -12.11
C THR A 264 7.15 -14.69 -12.75
N VAL A 265 7.12 -14.60 -14.07
CA VAL A 265 7.74 -13.51 -14.84
C VAL A 265 6.71 -12.86 -15.78
N TYR A 266 6.79 -11.54 -15.89
CA TYR A 266 5.95 -10.73 -16.77
C TYR A 266 6.82 -10.07 -17.85
N PRO A 267 7.13 -10.78 -18.95
CA PRO A 267 7.93 -10.19 -20.01
C PRO A 267 7.13 -9.20 -20.83
N THR A 268 7.67 -8.00 -21.02
CA THR A 268 7.09 -7.03 -21.94
C THR A 268 7.08 -7.63 -23.36
N VAL A 269 5.95 -7.48 -24.05
CA VAL A 269 5.77 -7.96 -25.43
C VAL A 269 5.10 -6.94 -26.35
N TRP A 270 4.60 -5.84 -25.79
CA TRP A 270 4.14 -4.66 -26.52
C TRP A 270 4.70 -3.41 -25.84
N ASN A 271 5.63 -2.75 -26.53
CA ASN A 271 6.33 -1.58 -26.01
C ASN A 271 6.78 -0.66 -27.14
N TRP A 272 6.90 0.65 -26.88
CA TRP A 272 7.40 1.62 -27.86
C TRP A 272 6.72 1.60 -29.24
N GLY A 273 5.46 1.14 -29.30
CA GLY A 273 4.70 1.01 -30.56
C GLY A 273 5.08 -0.20 -31.42
N TYR A 274 5.78 -1.18 -30.85
CA TYR A 274 6.18 -2.44 -31.51
C TYR A 274 5.80 -3.66 -30.67
N THR A 275 5.52 -4.77 -31.35
CA THR A 275 5.55 -6.09 -30.71
C THR A 275 7.00 -6.50 -30.50
N LEU A 276 7.31 -7.13 -29.36
CA LEU A 276 8.65 -7.67 -29.07
C LEU A 276 8.76 -9.16 -29.44
N TYR A 277 7.74 -9.68 -30.10
CA TYR A 277 7.64 -11.01 -30.69
C TYR A 277 7.22 -10.87 -32.17
N PRO A 278 7.51 -11.87 -33.03
CA PRO A 278 7.10 -11.85 -34.43
C PRO A 278 5.57 -11.82 -34.57
N SER A 279 5.05 -10.78 -35.23
CA SER A 279 3.61 -10.55 -35.40
C SER A 279 3.23 -10.23 -36.85
N ASP A 280 2.32 -11.01 -37.41
CA ASP A 280 1.73 -10.73 -38.73
C ASP A 280 0.69 -9.62 -38.65
N VAL A 281 0.06 -9.43 -37.48
CA VAL A 281 -0.79 -8.27 -37.19
C VAL A 281 0.03 -6.98 -37.27
N ALA A 282 1.13 -6.88 -36.51
CA ALA A 282 2.03 -5.73 -36.52
C ALA A 282 2.55 -5.40 -37.92
N LYS A 283 3.01 -6.42 -38.65
CA LYS A 283 3.54 -6.26 -40.01
C LYS A 283 2.52 -5.69 -40.98
N ARG A 284 1.27 -6.16 -40.92
CA ARG A 284 0.18 -5.64 -41.76
C ARG A 284 -0.26 -4.24 -41.36
N THR A 285 -0.21 -3.92 -40.06
CA THR A 285 -0.65 -2.62 -39.54
C THR A 285 0.36 -1.51 -39.83
N PHE A 286 1.65 -1.73 -39.52
CA PHE A 286 2.66 -0.65 -39.59
C PHE A 286 3.99 -1.08 -40.22
N GLY A 287 4.03 -2.23 -40.90
CA GLY A 287 5.15 -2.64 -41.76
C GLY A 287 6.29 -3.39 -41.08
N TYR A 288 6.28 -3.50 -39.75
CA TYR A 288 7.33 -4.19 -38.98
C TYR A 288 6.75 -5.41 -38.26
N GLN A 289 7.47 -6.52 -38.33
CA GLN A 289 7.06 -7.78 -37.70
C GLN A 289 7.39 -7.82 -36.20
N GLN A 290 8.45 -7.12 -35.78
CA GLN A 290 8.83 -6.94 -34.38
C GLN A 290 9.81 -5.77 -34.23
N GLY A 291 9.98 -5.29 -33.01
CA GLY A 291 10.94 -4.24 -32.64
C GLY A 291 11.39 -4.40 -31.20
N LEU A 292 12.25 -5.39 -30.95
CA LEU A 292 12.80 -5.67 -29.62
C LEU A 292 13.72 -4.55 -29.12
N TYR A 293 14.54 -3.96 -29.98
CA TYR A 293 15.57 -2.97 -29.62
C TYR A 293 15.10 -1.53 -29.87
N PRO A 294 14.61 -0.82 -28.83
CA PRO A 294 14.29 0.59 -28.97
C PRO A 294 15.56 1.44 -29.04
N ASP A 295 15.53 2.48 -29.86
CA ASP A 295 16.53 3.54 -29.93
C ASP A 295 16.23 4.62 -28.89
N VAL A 296 16.40 4.29 -27.61
CA VAL A 296 15.97 5.14 -26.48
C VAL A 296 16.75 6.45 -26.34
N ASP A 297 17.93 6.56 -26.96
CA ASP A 297 18.84 7.69 -26.79
C ASP A 297 18.67 8.79 -27.85
N ASP A 298 18.13 8.47 -29.03
CA ASP A 298 17.95 9.42 -30.14
C ASP A 298 16.47 9.58 -30.51
N THR A 299 15.94 8.64 -31.31
CA THR A 299 14.61 8.80 -31.92
C THR A 299 13.47 8.17 -31.13
N GLY A 300 13.76 7.29 -30.17
CA GLY A 300 12.74 6.46 -29.55
C GLY A 300 12.19 5.37 -30.48
N GLU A 301 12.69 5.24 -31.71
CA GLU A 301 12.20 4.25 -32.66
C GLU A 301 12.91 2.90 -32.48
N ARG A 302 13.12 2.15 -33.57
CA ARG A 302 13.70 0.82 -33.60
C ARG A 302 15.15 0.90 -34.06
N ASN A 303 16.07 0.25 -33.35
CA ASN A 303 17.47 0.18 -33.77
C ASN A 303 17.65 -0.88 -34.86
N GLU A 304 17.58 -0.44 -36.13
CA GLU A 304 17.67 -1.32 -37.31
C GLU A 304 18.93 -2.19 -37.36
N ALA A 305 20.07 -1.71 -36.84
CA ALA A 305 21.31 -2.46 -36.86
C ALA A 305 21.28 -3.64 -35.86
N LEU A 306 20.81 -3.40 -34.64
CA LEU A 306 20.67 -4.45 -33.62
C LEU A 306 19.60 -5.47 -34.01
N GLU A 307 18.52 -5.00 -34.62
CA GLU A 307 17.46 -5.85 -35.12
C GLU A 307 17.90 -6.75 -36.28
N ALA A 308 18.66 -6.20 -37.23
CA ALA A 308 19.25 -7.01 -38.29
C ALA A 308 20.23 -8.05 -37.75
N ALA A 309 20.96 -7.72 -36.68
CA ALA A 309 21.87 -8.65 -36.00
C ALA A 309 21.12 -9.75 -35.23
N GLN A 310 19.92 -9.47 -34.73
CA GLN A 310 19.05 -10.45 -34.09
C GLN A 310 18.49 -11.52 -35.05
N GLY A 311 18.22 -11.14 -36.31
CA GLY A 311 17.64 -12.05 -37.29
C GLY A 311 16.20 -12.45 -36.97
N ASP A 312 15.89 -13.74 -37.09
CA ASP A 312 14.55 -14.32 -36.94
C ASP A 312 14.23 -14.80 -35.51
N ARG A 313 15.02 -14.37 -34.52
CA ARG A 313 14.79 -14.72 -33.11
C ARG A 313 13.38 -14.35 -32.66
N ASP A 314 12.70 -15.32 -32.09
CA ASP A 314 11.46 -15.14 -31.34
C ASP A 314 11.78 -15.11 -29.85
N MET A 315 11.87 -13.89 -29.29
CA MET A 315 12.23 -13.67 -27.90
C MET A 315 11.23 -14.31 -26.94
N LEU A 316 9.93 -14.24 -27.24
CA LEU A 316 8.88 -14.75 -26.35
C LEU A 316 8.88 -16.28 -26.33
N LEU A 317 8.97 -16.95 -27.48
CA LEU A 317 9.02 -18.41 -27.55
C LEU A 317 10.26 -18.95 -26.83
N GLU A 318 11.40 -18.27 -27.00
CA GLU A 318 12.65 -18.60 -26.32
C GLU A 318 12.50 -18.48 -24.80
N LEU A 319 11.95 -17.37 -24.30
CA LEU A 319 11.70 -17.15 -22.89
C LEU A 319 10.78 -18.24 -22.30
N ILE A 320 9.66 -18.53 -22.96
CA ILE A 320 8.72 -19.58 -22.53
C ILE A 320 9.42 -20.94 -22.45
N SER A 321 10.24 -21.27 -23.44
CA SER A 321 10.95 -22.56 -23.50
C SER A 321 11.96 -22.71 -22.36
N LEU A 322 12.63 -21.62 -21.96
CA LEU A 322 13.60 -21.61 -20.86
C LEU A 322 12.92 -21.57 -19.48
N ALA A 323 11.81 -20.84 -19.34
CA ALA A 323 11.10 -20.64 -18.08
C ALA A 323 10.35 -21.90 -17.59
N ARG A 324 9.74 -22.67 -18.52
CA ARG A 324 8.96 -23.87 -18.21
C ARG A 324 9.66 -24.93 -17.36
N PRO A 325 10.87 -25.42 -17.71
CA PRO A 325 11.55 -26.42 -16.89
C PRO A 325 11.94 -25.91 -15.50
N LEU A 326 11.99 -24.58 -15.31
CA LEU A 326 12.27 -23.93 -14.02
C LEU A 326 11.03 -23.76 -13.15
N GLY A 327 9.83 -24.07 -13.68
CA GLY A 327 8.56 -23.89 -12.98
C GLY A 327 8.14 -22.42 -12.85
N LEU A 328 8.62 -21.55 -13.73
CA LEU A 328 8.23 -20.14 -13.79
C LEU A 328 7.00 -19.99 -14.68
N ARG A 329 5.93 -19.35 -14.16
CA ARG A 329 4.81 -18.88 -14.98
C ARG A 329 5.28 -17.75 -15.88
N VAL A 330 4.87 -17.75 -17.15
CA VAL A 330 5.13 -16.69 -18.11
C VAL A 330 3.82 -16.01 -18.49
N ILE A 331 3.70 -14.74 -18.13
CA ILE A 331 2.51 -13.92 -18.36
C ILE A 331 2.93 -12.70 -19.22
N PRO A 332 2.85 -12.78 -20.56
CA PRO A 332 3.28 -11.69 -21.43
C PRO A 332 2.48 -10.41 -21.18
N TRP A 333 3.20 -9.30 -21.20
CA TRP A 333 2.72 -8.02 -20.73
C TRP A 333 2.68 -6.95 -21.83
N PHE A 334 1.50 -6.34 -22.01
CA PHE A 334 1.32 -5.16 -22.84
C PHE A 334 1.53 -3.88 -22.02
N GLU A 335 2.79 -3.51 -21.83
CA GLU A 335 3.21 -2.33 -21.03
C GLU A 335 2.61 -1.03 -21.54
N PHE A 336 2.76 -0.77 -22.84
CA PHE A 336 2.33 0.51 -23.40
C PHE A 336 0.82 0.62 -23.60
N GLY A 337 0.05 -0.49 -23.55
CA GLY A 337 -1.40 -0.44 -23.80
C GLY A 337 -1.75 0.40 -25.03
N PHE A 338 -2.45 1.53 -24.82
CA PHE A 338 -2.80 2.49 -25.88
C PHE A 338 -1.78 3.62 -26.09
N MET A 339 -0.74 3.72 -25.27
CA MET A 339 0.34 4.68 -25.43
C MET A 339 1.27 4.28 -26.58
N ALA A 340 1.79 5.27 -27.30
CA ALA A 340 2.85 5.08 -28.28
C ALA A 340 3.80 6.30 -28.31
N PRO A 341 5.05 6.12 -28.78
CA PRO A 341 5.89 7.24 -29.17
C PRO A 341 5.24 8.02 -30.32
N ALA A 342 5.30 9.35 -30.25
CA ALA A 342 4.69 10.24 -31.25
C ALA A 342 5.24 10.05 -32.67
N ASP A 343 6.50 9.62 -32.75
CA ASP A 343 7.25 9.30 -33.95
C ASP A 343 7.24 7.81 -34.31
N SER A 344 6.57 6.94 -33.57
CA SER A 344 6.55 5.50 -33.90
C SER A 344 5.98 5.22 -35.31
N ALA A 345 6.40 4.10 -35.90
CA ALA A 345 5.85 3.63 -37.18
C ALA A 345 4.32 3.49 -37.13
N LEU A 346 3.78 3.07 -35.99
CA LEU A 346 2.35 3.00 -35.73
C LEU A 346 1.67 4.38 -35.83
N ALA A 347 2.16 5.37 -35.07
CA ALA A 347 1.58 6.71 -35.05
C ALA A 347 1.67 7.43 -36.40
N ARG A 348 2.74 7.19 -37.18
CA ARG A 348 2.88 7.72 -38.55
C ARG A 348 1.97 7.04 -39.56
N SER A 349 1.77 5.73 -39.43
CA SER A 349 0.93 4.96 -40.35
C SER A 349 -0.56 5.21 -40.13
N HIS A 350 -0.94 5.47 -38.87
CA HIS A 350 -2.33 5.67 -38.46
C HIS A 350 -2.52 6.94 -37.61
N PRO A 351 -2.29 8.14 -38.17
CA PRO A 351 -2.48 9.39 -37.43
C PRO A 351 -3.94 9.63 -37.04
N ASP A 352 -4.89 9.03 -37.76
CA ASP A 352 -6.32 9.05 -37.50
C ASP A 352 -6.73 8.18 -36.31
N TRP A 353 -5.89 7.23 -35.88
CA TRP A 353 -6.11 6.44 -34.67
C TRP A 353 -5.79 7.22 -33.38
N LEU A 354 -5.14 8.38 -33.46
CA LEU A 354 -4.69 9.13 -32.30
C LEU A 354 -5.83 9.94 -31.66
N THR A 355 -5.90 9.91 -30.34
CA THR A 355 -6.82 10.77 -29.58
C THR A 355 -6.28 12.21 -29.48
N GLN A 356 -7.18 13.15 -29.21
CA GLN A 356 -6.86 14.58 -29.01
C GLN A 356 -7.35 15.07 -27.65
N LYS A 357 -6.68 16.10 -27.12
CA LYS A 357 -7.17 16.91 -26.02
C LYS A 357 -8.21 17.91 -26.52
N ALA A 358 -8.88 18.60 -25.60
CA ALA A 358 -9.89 19.62 -25.95
C ALA A 358 -9.34 20.77 -26.82
N ASP A 359 -8.03 21.05 -26.75
CA ASP A 359 -7.35 22.06 -27.59
C ASP A 359 -6.90 21.54 -28.97
N GLY A 360 -7.18 20.27 -29.27
CA GLY A 360 -6.77 19.59 -30.51
C GLY A 360 -5.35 19.03 -30.49
N SER A 361 -4.56 19.26 -29.43
CA SER A 361 -3.21 18.70 -29.32
C SER A 361 -3.26 17.19 -29.02
N THR A 362 -2.30 16.45 -29.57
CA THR A 362 -2.18 14.98 -29.43
C THR A 362 -1.04 14.56 -28.50
N VAL A 363 -0.04 15.43 -28.32
CA VAL A 363 1.22 15.10 -27.64
C VAL A 363 1.15 15.39 -26.14
N LYS A 364 1.65 14.44 -25.36
CA LYS A 364 2.07 14.61 -23.97
C LYS A 364 3.59 14.44 -23.92
N ALA A 365 4.30 15.45 -23.43
CA ALA A 365 5.74 15.35 -23.19
C ALA A 365 6.00 14.40 -22.01
N GLU A 366 6.92 13.45 -22.18
CA GLU A 366 7.31 12.51 -21.13
C GLU A 366 8.82 12.25 -21.16
N GLY A 367 9.54 12.77 -20.17
CA GLY A 367 11.00 12.76 -20.20
C GLY A 367 11.53 13.50 -21.43
N THR A 368 12.37 12.83 -22.21
CA THR A 368 12.93 13.35 -23.47
C THR A 368 12.10 13.01 -24.70
N HIS A 369 11.04 12.20 -24.55
CA HIS A 369 10.29 11.63 -25.65
C HIS A 369 8.84 12.12 -25.67
N ASN A 370 8.31 12.40 -26.85
CA ASN A 370 6.92 12.77 -27.02
C ASN A 370 6.03 11.52 -27.08
N ARG A 371 4.95 11.51 -26.31
CA ARG A 371 3.98 10.42 -26.27
C ARG A 371 2.65 10.85 -26.88
N VAL A 372 2.02 9.91 -27.57
CA VAL A 372 0.64 9.99 -28.06
C VAL A 372 -0.15 8.81 -27.51
N TRP A 373 -1.47 8.90 -27.58
CA TRP A 373 -2.36 7.79 -27.24
C TRP A 373 -3.19 7.41 -28.47
N LEU A 374 -3.31 6.11 -28.71
CA LEU A 374 -4.35 5.55 -29.56
C LEU A 374 -5.71 5.77 -28.89
N ASN A 375 -6.74 5.99 -29.69
CA ASN A 375 -8.09 6.17 -29.22
C ASN A 375 -8.74 4.81 -28.90
N PRO A 376 -8.97 4.45 -27.62
CA PRO A 376 -9.55 3.16 -27.25
C PRO A 376 -11.02 3.00 -27.65
N PHE A 377 -11.67 4.07 -28.12
CA PHE A 377 -13.04 4.07 -28.61
C PHE A 377 -13.13 3.80 -30.11
N HIS A 378 -12.00 3.95 -30.83
CA HIS A 378 -11.95 3.77 -32.28
C HIS A 378 -12.02 2.28 -32.64
N PRO A 379 -12.90 1.83 -33.54
CA PRO A 379 -13.14 0.40 -33.77
C PRO A 379 -11.91 -0.30 -34.35
N GLU A 380 -11.13 0.38 -35.19
CA GLU A 380 -9.91 -0.19 -35.77
C GLU A 380 -8.79 -0.32 -34.72
N VAL A 381 -8.69 0.60 -33.76
CA VAL A 381 -7.74 0.48 -32.64
C VAL A 381 -8.13 -0.71 -31.77
N GLN A 382 -9.43 -0.84 -31.44
CA GLN A 382 -9.93 -1.98 -30.68
C GLN A 382 -9.66 -3.30 -31.41
N GLN A 383 -9.92 -3.36 -32.72
CA GLN A 383 -9.68 -4.57 -33.51
C GLN A 383 -8.18 -4.91 -33.58
N PHE A 384 -7.32 -3.92 -33.80
CA PHE A 384 -5.87 -4.11 -33.80
C PHE A 384 -5.37 -4.70 -32.48
N MET A 385 -5.80 -4.15 -31.34
CA MET A 385 -5.41 -4.66 -30.03
C MET A 385 -5.95 -6.08 -29.79
N LEU A 386 -7.20 -6.38 -30.13
CA LEU A 386 -7.77 -7.73 -30.00
C LEU A 386 -7.09 -8.74 -30.92
N ASP A 387 -6.72 -8.33 -32.14
CA ASP A 387 -5.99 -9.18 -33.08
C ASP A 387 -4.61 -9.54 -32.54
N MET A 388 -3.88 -8.57 -31.96
CA MET A 388 -2.60 -8.84 -31.30
C MET A 388 -2.75 -9.79 -30.10
N VAL A 389 -3.76 -9.57 -29.25
CA VAL A 389 -4.04 -10.46 -28.11
C VAL A 389 -4.40 -11.86 -28.57
N SER A 390 -5.24 -11.98 -29.60
CA SER A 390 -5.64 -13.27 -30.18
C SER A 390 -4.45 -13.99 -30.83
N GLU A 391 -3.59 -13.28 -31.58
CA GLU A 391 -2.40 -13.84 -32.21
C GLU A 391 -1.43 -14.37 -31.15
N LEU A 392 -1.16 -13.59 -30.11
CA LEU A 392 -0.30 -13.99 -29.01
C LEU A 392 -0.85 -15.23 -28.29
N ALA A 393 -2.12 -15.23 -27.91
CA ALA A 393 -2.70 -16.36 -27.18
C ALA A 393 -2.81 -17.64 -28.03
N ALA A 394 -3.03 -17.51 -29.36
CA ALA A 394 -3.10 -18.65 -30.27
C ALA A 394 -1.72 -19.28 -30.56
N ASN A 395 -0.67 -18.46 -30.64
CA ASN A 395 0.65 -18.90 -31.09
C ASN A 395 1.60 -19.29 -29.94
N TYR A 396 1.36 -18.78 -28.73
CA TYR A 396 2.25 -18.99 -27.58
C TYR A 396 1.51 -19.69 -26.43
N PRO A 397 2.12 -20.72 -25.81
CA PRO A 397 1.48 -21.45 -24.73
C PRO A 397 1.78 -20.76 -23.38
N ILE A 398 1.10 -19.65 -23.16
CA ILE A 398 1.25 -18.71 -22.04
C ILE A 398 0.47 -19.17 -20.80
N ASP A 399 0.93 -18.76 -19.61
CA ASP A 399 0.20 -18.99 -18.34
C ASP A 399 -0.83 -17.89 -18.04
N GLY A 400 -0.72 -16.76 -18.74
CA GLY A 400 -1.63 -15.63 -18.61
C GLY A 400 -1.29 -14.51 -19.59
N PHE A 401 -2.11 -13.47 -19.60
CA PHE A 401 -1.91 -12.24 -20.35
C PHE A 401 -2.07 -11.06 -19.40
N GLN A 402 -1.15 -10.08 -19.47
CA GLN A 402 -1.21 -8.90 -18.60
C GLN A 402 -1.33 -7.58 -19.37
N VAL A 403 -2.16 -6.68 -18.86
CA VAL A 403 -2.17 -5.25 -19.20
C VAL A 403 -1.85 -4.42 -17.95
N ASP A 404 -1.45 -3.16 -18.13
CA ASP A 404 -1.03 -2.28 -17.03
C ASP A 404 -1.77 -0.92 -17.10
N ASP A 405 -1.29 0.10 -16.42
CA ASP A 405 -1.92 1.41 -16.25
C ASP A 405 -2.11 2.19 -17.56
N HIS A 406 -1.35 1.86 -18.61
CA HIS A 406 -1.54 2.41 -19.96
C HIS A 406 -2.67 1.75 -20.77
N PHE A 407 -3.29 0.69 -20.26
CA PHE A 407 -4.55 0.14 -20.80
C PHE A 407 -5.75 0.95 -20.28
N GLY A 408 -5.64 2.25 -20.50
CA GLY A 408 -6.54 3.31 -20.10
C GLY A 408 -6.27 4.52 -20.99
N LEU A 409 -6.95 5.62 -20.69
CA LEU A 409 -6.82 6.87 -21.43
C LEU A 409 -6.65 8.03 -20.46
N PRO A 410 -5.54 8.79 -20.53
CA PRO A 410 -5.38 9.98 -19.70
C PRO A 410 -6.60 10.90 -19.84
N ALA A 411 -7.20 11.32 -18.72
CA ALA A 411 -8.51 11.97 -18.69
C ALA A 411 -8.61 13.27 -19.50
N VAL A 412 -7.47 13.87 -19.85
CA VAL A 412 -7.36 15.04 -20.74
C VAL A 412 -7.71 14.74 -22.21
N TYR A 413 -7.74 13.47 -22.61
CA TYR A 413 -7.99 13.01 -23.98
C TYR A 413 -9.46 12.57 -24.22
N GLY A 414 -9.79 12.11 -25.42
CA GLY A 414 -11.14 11.73 -25.84
C GLY A 414 -11.94 12.86 -26.50
N TYR A 415 -11.26 13.93 -26.94
CA TYR A 415 -11.88 15.06 -27.63
C TYR A 415 -11.62 15.07 -29.14
N ASP A 416 -11.08 13.98 -29.67
CA ASP A 416 -10.92 13.80 -31.12
C ASP A 416 -12.29 13.74 -31.84
N PRO A 417 -12.33 14.02 -33.17
CA PRO A 417 -13.57 14.06 -33.92
C PRO A 417 -14.40 12.77 -33.84
N TYR A 418 -13.77 11.59 -33.81
CA TYR A 418 -14.48 10.33 -33.70
C TYR A 418 -15.20 10.23 -32.35
N THR A 419 -14.48 10.44 -31.25
CA THR A 419 -15.05 10.33 -29.90
C THR A 419 -16.14 11.35 -29.66
N VAL A 420 -15.94 12.60 -30.08
CA VAL A 420 -16.94 13.67 -29.94
C VAL A 420 -18.22 13.33 -30.71
N ASN A 421 -18.11 12.79 -31.92
CA ASN A 421 -19.26 12.41 -32.73
C ASN A 421 -19.97 11.18 -32.14
N LEU A 422 -19.21 10.21 -31.62
CA LEU A 422 -19.77 9.05 -30.93
C LEU A 422 -20.56 9.48 -29.68
N TYR A 423 -19.98 10.37 -28.86
CA TYR A 423 -20.67 10.91 -27.69
C TYR A 423 -21.95 11.66 -28.09
N ARG A 424 -21.90 12.54 -29.10
CA ARG A 424 -23.10 13.24 -29.60
C ARG A 424 -24.18 12.28 -30.05
N HIS A 425 -23.81 11.23 -30.77
CA HIS A 425 -24.75 10.22 -31.24
C HIS A 425 -25.47 9.54 -30.05
N GLU A 426 -24.73 9.17 -29.00
CA GLU A 426 -25.28 8.51 -27.80
C GLU A 426 -26.00 9.46 -26.83
N HIS A 427 -25.83 10.78 -27.00
CA HIS A 427 -26.39 11.81 -26.12
C HIS A 427 -27.34 12.78 -26.83
N ASN A 428 -28.06 12.33 -27.86
CA ASN A 428 -29.07 13.12 -28.57
C ASN A 428 -28.53 14.46 -29.11
N GLY A 429 -27.32 14.44 -29.66
CA GLY A 429 -26.64 15.59 -30.26
C GLY A 429 -25.88 16.49 -29.28
N LYS A 430 -25.90 16.21 -27.97
CA LYS A 430 -25.13 16.99 -26.98
C LYS A 430 -23.63 16.80 -27.17
N ALA A 431 -22.87 17.89 -27.14
CA ALA A 431 -21.41 17.84 -27.15
C ALA A 431 -20.87 17.35 -25.79
N PRO A 432 -19.68 16.72 -25.75
CA PRO A 432 -19.05 16.37 -24.49
C PRO A 432 -18.75 17.62 -23.65
N PRO A 433 -18.83 17.53 -22.31
CA PRO A 433 -18.49 18.61 -21.40
C PRO A 433 -17.05 19.12 -21.58
N ALA A 434 -16.85 20.42 -21.32
CA ALA A 434 -15.51 21.04 -21.32
C ALA A 434 -14.70 20.66 -20.07
N ASP A 435 -15.38 20.36 -18.96
CA ASP A 435 -14.74 19.83 -17.76
C ASP A 435 -14.35 18.36 -18.00
N ILE A 436 -13.05 18.10 -18.02
CA ILE A 436 -12.49 16.75 -18.22
C ILE A 436 -12.87 15.78 -17.10
N HIS A 437 -13.28 16.30 -15.94
CA HIS A 437 -13.71 15.56 -14.77
C HIS A 437 -15.22 15.59 -14.56
N ASP A 438 -16.00 16.04 -15.55
CA ASP A 438 -17.45 15.90 -15.50
C ASP A 438 -17.81 14.42 -15.20
N PRO A 439 -18.64 14.14 -14.18
CA PRO A 439 -18.90 12.78 -13.73
C PRO A 439 -19.51 11.88 -14.81
N GLU A 440 -20.36 12.42 -15.67
CA GLU A 440 -21.00 11.66 -16.75
C GLU A 440 -19.98 11.37 -17.85
N TRP A 441 -19.22 12.38 -18.27
CA TRP A 441 -18.19 12.24 -19.29
C TRP A 441 -17.06 11.27 -18.90
N THR A 442 -16.63 11.33 -17.65
CA THR A 442 -15.64 10.41 -17.07
C THR A 442 -16.17 8.98 -17.10
N ARG A 443 -17.38 8.76 -16.57
CA ARG A 443 -18.00 7.44 -16.51
C ARG A 443 -18.28 6.87 -17.90
N TRP A 444 -18.75 7.67 -18.85
CA TRP A 444 -19.05 7.21 -20.21
C TRP A 444 -17.80 6.67 -20.91
N ARG A 445 -16.68 7.40 -20.85
CA ARG A 445 -15.40 6.95 -21.40
C ARG A 445 -14.86 5.72 -20.67
N ALA A 446 -14.88 5.71 -19.34
CA ALA A 446 -14.43 4.57 -18.55
C ALA A 446 -15.24 3.29 -18.84
N ASN A 447 -16.56 3.42 -19.05
CA ASN A 447 -17.42 2.30 -19.45
C ASN A 447 -17.04 1.72 -20.83
N LYS A 448 -16.69 2.57 -21.81
CA LYS A 448 -16.22 2.09 -23.12
C LYS A 448 -14.94 1.26 -23.01
N ILE A 449 -13.99 1.69 -22.17
CA ILE A 449 -12.74 0.95 -21.91
C ILE A 449 -13.06 -0.35 -21.16
N THR A 450 -14.00 -0.31 -20.21
CA THR A 450 -14.47 -1.49 -19.48
C THR A 450 -15.08 -2.55 -20.40
N ASP A 451 -15.92 -2.14 -21.36
CA ASP A 451 -16.50 -3.07 -22.33
C ASP A 451 -15.40 -3.66 -23.25
N PHE A 452 -14.37 -2.87 -23.58
CA PHE A 452 -13.21 -3.35 -24.32
C PHE A 452 -12.36 -4.35 -23.52
N MET A 453 -12.18 -4.13 -22.20
CA MET A 453 -11.52 -5.09 -21.32
C MET A 453 -12.28 -6.42 -21.27
N GLY A 454 -13.63 -6.38 -21.23
CA GLY A 454 -14.45 -7.60 -21.30
C GLY A 454 -14.23 -8.40 -22.59
N ARG A 455 -14.17 -7.72 -23.75
CA ARG A 455 -13.83 -8.38 -25.04
C ARG A 455 -12.42 -8.93 -25.06
N THR A 456 -11.47 -8.23 -24.42
CA THR A 456 -10.08 -8.69 -24.30
C THR A 456 -10.01 -9.98 -23.48
N PHE A 457 -10.73 -10.04 -22.36
CA PHE A 457 -10.90 -11.25 -21.57
C PHE A 457 -11.48 -12.40 -22.40
N GLU A 458 -12.59 -12.18 -23.10
CA GLU A 458 -13.22 -13.18 -23.96
C GLU A 458 -12.26 -13.76 -25.01
N VAL A 459 -11.45 -12.90 -25.65
CA VAL A 459 -10.44 -13.34 -26.64
C VAL A 459 -9.37 -14.23 -25.99
N VAL A 460 -8.82 -13.82 -24.84
CA VAL A 460 -7.83 -14.63 -24.12
C VAL A 460 -8.42 -15.99 -23.75
N LYS A 461 -9.60 -16.02 -23.13
CA LYS A 461 -10.22 -17.28 -22.69
C LYS A 461 -10.64 -18.16 -23.86
N ALA A 462 -11.01 -17.60 -25.01
CA ALA A 462 -11.36 -18.36 -26.20
C ALA A 462 -10.16 -19.10 -26.79
N GLN A 463 -8.97 -18.49 -26.77
CA GLN A 463 -7.74 -19.11 -27.29
C GLN A 463 -7.06 -20.02 -26.25
N GLN A 464 -7.01 -19.58 -25.00
CA GLN A 464 -6.33 -20.27 -23.90
C GLN A 464 -7.20 -20.26 -22.63
N PRO A 465 -8.16 -21.20 -22.48
CA PRO A 465 -9.10 -21.20 -21.36
C PRO A 465 -8.47 -21.26 -19.96
N GLN A 466 -7.23 -21.76 -19.86
CA GLN A 466 -6.48 -21.86 -18.60
C GLN A 466 -5.56 -20.65 -18.34
N ALA A 467 -5.30 -19.81 -19.35
CA ALA A 467 -4.51 -18.60 -19.16
C ALA A 467 -5.32 -17.59 -18.34
N ILE A 468 -4.67 -16.98 -17.37
CA ILE A 468 -5.28 -15.94 -16.53
C ILE A 468 -5.22 -14.57 -17.20
N VAL A 469 -6.20 -13.71 -16.95
CA VAL A 469 -6.11 -12.28 -17.30
C VAL A 469 -5.64 -11.47 -16.10
N SER A 470 -4.43 -10.93 -16.18
CA SER A 470 -3.77 -10.16 -15.12
C SER A 470 -3.82 -8.66 -15.45
N VAL A 471 -3.97 -7.82 -14.42
CA VAL A 471 -3.87 -6.36 -14.57
C VAL A 471 -2.93 -5.81 -13.50
N SER A 472 -2.04 -4.90 -13.91
CA SER A 472 -1.10 -4.20 -13.03
C SER A 472 -1.39 -2.69 -13.05
N PRO A 473 -2.40 -2.17 -12.31
CA PRO A 473 -2.80 -0.78 -12.43
C PRO A 473 -2.23 0.09 -11.30
N ASN A 474 -2.37 1.40 -11.43
CA ASN A 474 -2.31 2.33 -10.29
C ASN A 474 -3.47 2.07 -9.30
N PRO A 475 -3.41 2.58 -8.05
CA PRO A 475 -4.56 2.55 -7.13
C PRO A 475 -5.85 3.10 -7.77
N GLN A 476 -7.01 2.49 -7.46
CA GLN A 476 -8.30 2.68 -8.17
C GLN A 476 -8.66 4.14 -8.40
N GLU A 477 -8.58 4.96 -7.36
CA GLU A 477 -8.98 6.37 -7.46
C GLU A 477 -8.12 7.12 -8.48
N PHE A 478 -6.80 6.89 -8.44
CA PHE A 478 -5.89 7.50 -9.40
C PHE A 478 -6.11 6.96 -10.81
N ALA A 479 -6.23 5.63 -10.96
CA ALA A 479 -6.46 4.96 -12.24
C ALA A 479 -7.75 5.46 -12.91
N TYR A 480 -8.85 5.55 -12.17
CA TYR A 480 -10.13 6.03 -12.68
C TYR A 480 -10.09 7.52 -13.03
N LYS A 481 -9.64 8.37 -12.09
CA LYS A 481 -9.69 9.82 -12.25
C LYS A 481 -8.73 10.35 -13.31
N HIS A 482 -7.54 9.76 -13.41
CA HIS A 482 -6.48 10.26 -14.28
C HIS A 482 -6.36 9.46 -15.58
N PHE A 483 -6.77 8.20 -15.62
CA PHE A 483 -6.60 7.30 -16.77
C PHE A 483 -7.91 6.61 -17.21
N LEU A 484 -9.06 6.97 -16.64
CA LEU A 484 -10.36 6.39 -17.00
C LEU A 484 -10.38 4.85 -16.90
N GLN A 485 -9.47 4.30 -16.10
CA GLN A 485 -9.24 2.87 -15.92
C GLN A 485 -9.99 2.42 -14.66
N ASP A 486 -11.14 1.79 -14.84
CA ASP A 486 -12.03 1.34 -13.75
C ASP A 486 -11.82 -0.13 -13.41
N TRP A 487 -10.65 -0.46 -12.85
CA TRP A 487 -10.31 -1.86 -12.58
C TRP A 487 -11.19 -2.48 -11.50
N ASP A 488 -11.75 -1.70 -10.56
CA ASP A 488 -12.70 -2.20 -9.57
C ASP A 488 -13.96 -2.77 -10.24
N THR A 489 -14.52 -2.07 -11.22
CA THR A 489 -15.61 -2.63 -12.04
C THR A 489 -15.16 -3.88 -12.80
N TRP A 490 -13.91 -3.95 -13.28
CA TRP A 490 -13.41 -5.12 -14.02
C TRP A 490 -13.31 -6.36 -13.13
N VAL A 491 -12.88 -6.21 -11.87
CA VAL A 491 -12.93 -7.27 -10.85
C VAL A 491 -14.36 -7.73 -10.65
N ASN A 492 -15.28 -6.81 -10.40
CA ASN A 492 -16.69 -7.12 -10.09
C ASN A 492 -17.43 -7.77 -11.28
N ARG A 493 -17.02 -7.49 -12.52
CA ARG A 493 -17.52 -8.15 -13.73
C ARG A 493 -16.83 -9.47 -14.07
N GLY A 494 -15.77 -9.85 -13.35
CA GLY A 494 -15.00 -11.07 -13.59
C GLY A 494 -14.14 -11.03 -14.86
N TYR A 495 -13.72 -9.83 -15.29
CA TYR A 495 -12.86 -9.65 -16.47
C TYR A 495 -11.38 -9.77 -16.16
N ILE A 496 -11.03 -9.78 -14.87
CA ILE A 496 -9.65 -9.93 -14.40
C ILE A 496 -9.59 -11.00 -13.33
N GLU A 497 -8.49 -11.73 -13.36
CA GLU A 497 -8.26 -12.98 -12.64
C GLU A 497 -7.06 -12.83 -11.68
N GLU A 498 -6.13 -11.90 -11.96
CA GLU A 498 -5.03 -11.51 -11.08
C GLU A 498 -4.90 -9.97 -11.09
N LEU A 499 -4.73 -9.37 -9.90
CA LEU A 499 -4.54 -7.93 -9.75
C LEU A 499 -3.22 -7.64 -9.05
N ILE A 500 -2.38 -6.78 -9.63
CA ILE A 500 -1.09 -6.39 -9.05
C ILE A 500 -1.03 -4.87 -8.94
N VAL A 501 -1.50 -4.31 -7.83
CA VAL A 501 -1.58 -2.84 -7.69
C VAL A 501 -0.17 -2.25 -7.53
N GLN A 502 0.18 -1.28 -8.37
CA GLN A 502 1.48 -0.62 -8.38
C GLN A 502 1.63 0.36 -7.20
N LEU A 503 2.17 -0.11 -6.08
CA LEU A 503 2.41 0.71 -4.89
C LEU A 503 3.86 1.16 -4.83
N TYR A 504 4.27 1.95 -5.82
CA TYR A 504 5.62 2.50 -5.93
C TYR A 504 5.81 3.71 -5.00
N ARG A 505 5.75 3.45 -3.69
CA ARG A 505 5.91 4.45 -2.63
C ARG A 505 7.22 4.21 -1.90
N SER A 506 7.94 5.30 -1.59
CA SER A 506 9.17 5.24 -0.79
C SER A 506 8.91 5.32 0.72
N ASP A 507 7.70 5.71 1.10
CA ASP A 507 7.23 5.84 2.47
C ASP A 507 6.31 4.67 2.84
N LEU A 508 6.59 4.01 3.96
CA LEU A 508 5.79 2.88 4.44
C LEU A 508 4.37 3.33 4.82
N GLY A 509 4.24 4.55 5.34
CA GLY A 509 2.97 5.19 5.67
C GLY A 509 1.97 5.13 4.51
N ARG A 510 2.37 5.77 3.40
CA ARG A 510 1.60 5.80 2.16
C ARG A 510 1.45 4.42 1.52
N PHE A 511 2.49 3.59 1.56
CA PHE A 511 2.44 2.22 1.03
C PHE A 511 1.33 1.39 1.70
N VAL A 512 1.26 1.43 3.03
CA VAL A 512 0.21 0.76 3.83
C VAL A 512 -1.15 1.40 3.63
N TRP A 513 -1.22 2.72 3.59
CA TRP A 513 -2.48 3.44 3.39
C TRP A 513 -3.18 3.02 2.09
N GLU A 514 -2.45 2.94 0.97
CA GLU A 514 -3.01 2.52 -0.32
C GLU A 514 -3.53 1.07 -0.27
N MET A 515 -2.81 0.17 0.45
CA MET A 515 -3.25 -1.20 0.65
C MET A 515 -4.54 -1.32 1.46
N ASN A 516 -4.86 -0.34 2.30
CA ASN A 516 -6.01 -0.39 3.20
C ASN A 516 -7.27 0.28 2.60
N ARG A 517 -7.21 0.78 1.35
CA ARG A 517 -8.37 1.34 0.66
C ARG A 517 -9.37 0.26 0.25
N ASP A 518 -10.66 0.60 0.28
CA ASP A 518 -11.75 -0.36 0.04
C ASP A 518 -11.64 -1.12 -1.29
N PRO A 519 -11.33 -0.48 -2.45
CA PRO A 519 -11.20 -1.23 -3.71
C PRO A 519 -10.15 -2.34 -3.65
N ALA A 520 -9.03 -2.10 -2.96
CA ALA A 520 -7.98 -3.12 -2.80
C ALA A 520 -8.42 -4.24 -1.85
N GLN A 521 -9.14 -3.91 -0.77
CA GLN A 521 -9.70 -4.89 0.15
C GLN A 521 -10.80 -5.73 -0.49
N ASP A 522 -11.61 -5.12 -1.34
CA ASP A 522 -12.72 -5.75 -2.04
C ASP A 522 -12.21 -6.70 -3.12
N ALA A 523 -11.20 -6.29 -3.89
CA ALA A 523 -10.57 -7.15 -4.89
C ALA A 523 -9.99 -8.43 -4.27
N ARG A 524 -9.33 -8.31 -3.11
CA ARG A 524 -8.74 -9.44 -2.36
C ARG A 524 -9.75 -10.50 -1.92
N ARG A 525 -11.04 -10.15 -1.80
CA ARG A 525 -12.09 -11.11 -1.46
C ARG A 525 -12.54 -11.94 -2.67
N HIS A 526 -12.20 -11.50 -3.89
CA HIS A 526 -12.67 -12.11 -5.13
C HIS A 526 -11.56 -12.84 -5.89
N ILE A 527 -10.37 -12.22 -5.99
CA ILE A 527 -9.25 -12.71 -6.80
C ILE A 527 -7.91 -12.59 -6.06
N PRO A 528 -6.87 -13.33 -6.48
CA PRO A 528 -5.51 -13.08 -6.05
C PRO A 528 -5.10 -11.62 -6.34
N THR A 529 -5.01 -10.80 -5.29
CA THR A 529 -4.48 -9.43 -5.37
C THR A 529 -3.13 -9.36 -4.70
N ALA A 530 -2.11 -8.97 -5.46
CA ALA A 530 -0.74 -8.76 -5.05
C ALA A 530 -0.35 -7.28 -5.15
N VAL A 531 0.85 -6.95 -4.67
CA VAL A 531 1.39 -5.59 -4.69
C VAL A 531 2.63 -5.51 -5.59
N GLY A 532 2.64 -4.55 -6.50
CA GLY A 532 3.82 -4.12 -7.24
C GLY A 532 4.74 -3.30 -6.34
N VAL A 533 5.94 -3.81 -6.07
CA VAL A 533 6.98 -3.15 -5.26
C VAL A 533 8.08 -2.62 -6.18
N LEU A 534 8.45 -1.35 -6.01
CA LEU A 534 9.53 -0.74 -6.77
C LEU A 534 10.89 -1.18 -6.19
N SER A 535 11.65 -1.98 -6.94
CA SER A 535 13.02 -2.37 -6.55
C SER A 535 14.09 -1.35 -6.98
N GLY A 536 13.71 -0.37 -7.80
CA GLY A 536 14.54 0.76 -8.20
C GLY A 536 14.25 1.25 -9.61
N LEU A 537 14.83 2.39 -9.95
CA LEU A 537 14.83 2.99 -11.29
C LEU A 537 16.26 3.37 -11.67
N ARG A 538 16.53 3.64 -12.95
CA ARG A 538 17.85 4.12 -13.42
C ARG A 538 18.32 5.30 -12.56
N GLY A 539 19.51 5.17 -11.96
CA GLY A 539 20.11 6.17 -11.06
C GLY A 539 19.45 6.32 -9.68
N ARG A 540 18.42 5.52 -9.36
CA ARG A 540 17.65 5.56 -8.11
C ARG A 540 17.42 4.14 -7.56
N PRO A 541 18.46 3.44 -7.08
CA PRO A 541 18.31 2.10 -6.50
C PRO A 541 17.53 2.13 -5.18
N VAL A 542 16.84 1.03 -4.85
CA VAL A 542 16.16 0.85 -3.56
C VAL A 542 16.93 -0.16 -2.69
N PRO A 543 17.29 0.19 -1.43
CA PRO A 543 17.96 -0.74 -0.51
C PRO A 543 17.10 -1.96 -0.16
N MET A 544 17.72 -3.12 0.03
CA MET A 544 16.99 -4.36 0.37
C MET A 544 16.23 -4.27 1.69
N ALA A 545 16.71 -3.47 2.65
CA ALA A 545 16.00 -3.26 3.92
C ALA A 545 14.59 -2.68 3.71
N ARG A 546 14.43 -1.74 2.77
CA ARG A 546 13.11 -1.17 2.43
C ARG A 546 12.24 -2.18 1.70
N ILE A 547 12.83 -2.93 0.75
CA ILE A 547 12.12 -4.00 0.04
C ILE A 547 11.60 -5.03 1.03
N GLN A 548 12.43 -5.46 1.98
CA GLN A 548 12.06 -6.41 3.03
C GLN A 548 10.95 -5.86 3.93
N GLU A 549 11.03 -4.59 4.32
CA GLU A 549 9.99 -3.92 5.12
C GLU A 549 8.63 -3.90 4.37
N GLN A 550 8.65 -3.58 3.08
CA GLN A 550 7.44 -3.57 2.25
C GLN A 550 6.87 -4.98 2.05
N VAL A 551 7.69 -5.98 1.73
CA VAL A 551 7.22 -7.38 1.60
C VAL A 551 6.63 -7.88 2.92
N THR A 552 7.24 -7.50 4.05
CA THR A 552 6.72 -7.81 5.39
C THR A 552 5.35 -7.19 5.60
N ALA A 553 5.16 -5.91 5.20
CA ALA A 553 3.87 -5.23 5.28
C ALA A 553 2.78 -5.86 4.39
N VAL A 554 3.14 -6.32 3.19
CA VAL A 554 2.24 -7.02 2.27
C VAL A 554 1.77 -8.35 2.88
N ARG A 555 2.68 -9.12 3.47
CA ARG A 555 2.37 -10.41 4.13
C ARG A 555 1.52 -10.23 5.38
N ASP A 556 1.85 -9.26 6.22
CA ASP A 556 1.09 -8.95 7.45
C ASP A 556 -0.39 -8.62 7.14
N ARG A 557 -0.63 -8.03 5.97
CA ARG A 557 -1.97 -7.72 5.48
C ARG A 557 -2.61 -8.83 4.69
N ALA A 558 -1.95 -9.99 4.50
CA ALA A 558 -2.47 -11.16 3.76
C ALA A 558 -2.85 -10.87 2.29
N TYR A 559 -2.04 -10.07 1.60
CA TYR A 559 -2.07 -10.00 0.14
C TYR A 559 -1.54 -11.30 -0.47
N ALA A 560 -1.92 -11.58 -1.73
CA ALA A 560 -1.61 -12.83 -2.41
C ALA A 560 -0.13 -12.95 -2.83
N GLY A 561 0.66 -11.88 -2.72
CA GLY A 561 2.10 -11.88 -2.97
C GLY A 561 2.63 -10.52 -3.41
N VAL A 562 3.83 -10.53 -3.99
CA VAL A 562 4.53 -9.34 -4.49
C VAL A 562 5.09 -9.57 -5.89
N SER A 563 5.15 -8.50 -6.67
CA SER A 563 5.92 -8.47 -7.91
C SER A 563 6.86 -7.27 -7.91
N PHE A 564 8.09 -7.43 -8.40
CA PHE A 564 9.09 -6.36 -8.40
C PHE A 564 9.22 -5.71 -9.77
N PHE A 565 9.08 -4.39 -9.81
CA PHE A 565 9.42 -3.58 -10.97
C PHE A 565 10.86 -3.08 -10.80
N PHE A 566 11.84 -3.65 -11.50
CA PHE A 566 11.80 -4.74 -12.49
C PHE A 566 13.12 -5.53 -12.40
N TYR A 567 13.36 -6.52 -13.27
CA TYR A 567 14.49 -7.45 -13.19
C TYR A 567 15.85 -6.78 -12.90
N GLU A 568 16.27 -5.77 -13.66
CA GLU A 568 17.58 -5.14 -13.47
C GLU A 568 17.70 -4.41 -12.13
N SER A 569 16.62 -3.77 -11.68
CA SER A 569 16.64 -2.99 -10.45
C SER A 569 16.70 -3.86 -9.19
N LEU A 570 16.40 -5.15 -9.29
CA LEU A 570 16.71 -6.12 -8.23
C LEU A 570 18.21 -6.20 -7.94
N TRP A 571 19.08 -5.83 -8.88
CA TRP A 571 20.54 -5.96 -8.74
C TRP A 571 21.25 -4.62 -8.55
N TRP A 572 20.58 -3.50 -8.81
CA TRP A 572 21.17 -2.16 -8.66
C TRP A 572 21.29 -1.76 -7.20
N SER A 573 22.49 -1.34 -6.80
CA SER A 573 22.74 -0.73 -5.50
C SER A 573 24.03 0.07 -5.52
N ASN A 574 24.09 1.09 -4.67
CA ASN A 574 25.32 1.85 -4.41
C ASN A 574 26.07 1.35 -3.17
N THR A 575 25.43 0.48 -2.37
CA THR A 575 25.90 0.09 -1.03
C THR A 575 25.91 -1.41 -0.79
N GLU A 576 25.22 -2.20 -1.63
CA GLU A 576 25.09 -3.66 -1.48
C GLU A 576 25.68 -4.36 -2.70
N THR A 577 26.38 -5.47 -2.49
CA THR A 577 26.86 -6.34 -3.57
C THR A 577 25.74 -7.19 -4.13
N LEU A 578 25.93 -7.75 -5.34
CA LEU A 578 24.99 -8.72 -5.92
C LEU A 578 24.70 -9.88 -4.95
N GLU A 579 25.73 -10.45 -4.34
CA GLU A 579 25.60 -11.56 -3.38
C GLU A 579 24.77 -11.15 -2.15
N GLN A 580 24.99 -9.95 -1.60
CA GLN A 580 24.20 -9.46 -0.47
C GLN A 580 22.72 -9.35 -0.84
N ARG A 581 22.40 -8.84 -2.03
CA ARG A 581 21.01 -8.71 -2.50
C ARG A 581 20.36 -10.06 -2.76
N GLN A 582 21.08 -11.01 -3.35
CA GLN A 582 20.62 -12.38 -3.52
C GLN A 582 20.33 -13.06 -2.16
N ASN A 583 21.23 -12.89 -1.19
CA ASN A 583 21.03 -13.41 0.17
C ASN A 583 19.83 -12.77 0.86
N SER A 584 19.60 -11.47 0.70
CA SER A 584 18.40 -10.80 1.21
C SER A 584 17.13 -11.34 0.55
N LEU A 585 17.13 -11.60 -0.76
CA LEU A 585 15.99 -12.22 -1.45
C LEU A 585 15.74 -13.66 -0.98
N LEU A 586 16.79 -14.44 -0.71
CA LEU A 586 16.65 -15.77 -0.09
C LEU A 586 16.13 -15.71 1.35
N GLN A 587 16.43 -14.65 2.10
CA GLN A 587 15.81 -14.44 3.42
C GLN A 587 14.33 -14.09 3.30
N ILE A 588 13.95 -13.32 2.27
CA ILE A 588 12.55 -12.98 1.99
C ILE A 588 11.79 -14.21 1.47
N PHE A 589 12.43 -15.03 0.62
CA PHE A 589 11.87 -16.21 -0.04
C PHE A 589 12.74 -17.45 0.21
N PRO A 590 12.74 -18.02 1.43
CA PRO A 590 13.68 -19.09 1.79
C PRO A 590 13.34 -20.45 1.20
N GLU A 591 12.09 -20.66 0.76
CA GLU A 591 11.62 -21.91 0.17
C GLU A 591 10.80 -21.66 -1.08
N LYS A 592 10.75 -22.64 -2.00
CA LYS A 592 9.88 -22.58 -3.19
C LYS A 592 8.42 -22.69 -2.79
N VAL A 593 7.58 -21.82 -3.37
CA VAL A 593 6.13 -21.88 -3.25
C VAL A 593 5.49 -21.66 -4.62
N ILE A 594 4.28 -22.18 -4.79
CA ILE A 594 3.50 -21.97 -6.01
C ILE A 594 2.70 -20.67 -5.92
N ALA A 595 2.42 -20.05 -7.07
CA ALA A 595 1.47 -18.95 -7.12
C ALA A 595 0.05 -19.44 -6.77
N PRO A 596 -0.84 -18.54 -6.31
CA PRO A 596 -2.26 -18.83 -6.15
C PRO A 596 -2.88 -19.38 -7.44
N GLN A 597 -3.83 -20.30 -7.30
CA GLN A 597 -4.67 -20.80 -8.39
C GLN A 597 -6.04 -20.12 -8.32
N ILE A 598 -6.69 -19.96 -9.47
CA ILE A 598 -8.00 -19.32 -9.64
C ILE A 598 -9.08 -20.37 -9.80
#